data_AF-A0A1H2EIT3-F1
#
_entry.id   AF-A0A1H2EIT3-F1
#
_cell.length_a   1.000
_cell.length_b   1.000
_cell.length_c   1.000
_cell.angle_alpha   90.00
_cell.angle_beta   90.00
_cell.angle_gamma   90.00
#
_symmetry.space_group_name_H-M   'P 1'
#
loop_
_entity.id
_entity.type
_entity.pdbx_description
1 polymer ?
#
loop_
_entity_poly.entity_id
_entity_poly.type
_entity_poly.pdbx_seq_one_letter_code
_entity_poly.pdbx_strand_id
1 'polypeptide(L)'
;MRFLLLIPLLLATGTLRADEALSLSALNPDPRVDHLSIGIHIKAPGFGELVLELPQIVPEADGPWENPIRARLVSDAATLTVPYPCGATFRYALEKEGTLVCTYAGMPATARGLWFPMMIPVVPFRDGGRYAFNASPGSETVLKPFPREPGGKFIETRQPGPFLLVTPAGARLSLAAPSETQGLTDFRSASWAAFSWTFSYLLAPHPGSGTFTLHIASTPAPAP
;
A
#
# COMPACT_ATOMS: atom_id res chain seq x y z
N MET A 1 -4.44 -54.02 -11.67
CA MET A 1 -5.43 -52.93 -11.54
C MET A 1 -4.88 -51.89 -10.57
N ARG A 2 -4.39 -50.75 -11.07
CA ARG A 2 -3.99 -49.60 -10.24
C ARG A 2 -5.10 -48.56 -10.34
N PHE A 3 -5.75 -48.26 -9.23
CA PHE A 3 -6.72 -47.17 -9.13
C PHE A 3 -5.97 -45.85 -9.15
N LEU A 4 -6.14 -45.06 -10.22
CA LEU A 4 -5.80 -43.65 -10.25
C LEU A 4 -6.89 -42.90 -9.49
N LEU A 5 -6.56 -42.41 -8.29
CA LEU A 5 -7.35 -41.42 -7.59
C LEU A 5 -7.18 -40.09 -8.33
N LEU A 6 -8.19 -39.68 -9.10
CA LEU A 6 -8.31 -38.29 -9.55
C LEU A 6 -8.68 -37.44 -8.33
N ILE A 7 -7.74 -36.64 -7.84
CA ILE A 7 -8.05 -35.53 -6.93
C ILE A 7 -8.57 -34.39 -7.83
N PRO A 8 -9.82 -33.93 -7.69
CA PRO A 8 -10.26 -32.73 -8.37
C PRO A 8 -9.51 -31.53 -7.76
N LEU A 9 -8.58 -30.97 -8.52
CA LEU A 9 -7.96 -29.69 -8.23
C LEU A 9 -9.04 -28.61 -8.44
N LEU A 10 -9.76 -28.28 -7.38
CA LEU A 10 -10.73 -27.20 -7.36
C LEU A 10 -9.94 -25.88 -7.37
N LEU A 11 -9.65 -25.34 -8.56
CA LEU A 11 -9.24 -23.94 -8.71
C LEU A 11 -10.44 -23.07 -8.36
N ALA A 12 -10.57 -22.70 -7.09
CA ALA A 12 -11.42 -21.60 -6.68
C ALA A 12 -10.75 -20.29 -7.11
N THR A 13 -10.91 -19.90 -8.37
CA THR A 13 -10.68 -18.52 -8.82
C THR A 13 -11.82 -17.66 -8.28
N GLY A 14 -11.79 -17.42 -6.97
CA GLY A 14 -12.69 -16.51 -6.29
C GLY A 14 -12.25 -15.07 -6.54
N THR A 15 -12.59 -14.54 -7.70
CA THR A 15 -12.67 -13.09 -7.94
C THR A 15 -14.14 -12.70 -8.01
N LEU A 16 -14.47 -11.49 -7.54
CA LEU A 16 -15.78 -10.80 -7.50
C LEU A 16 -16.42 -10.83 -6.09
N ARG A 17 -16.69 -9.74 -5.37
CA ARG A 17 -16.70 -8.28 -5.65
C ARG A 17 -16.42 -7.52 -4.35
N ALA A 18 -15.56 -6.52 -4.42
CA ALA A 18 -15.80 -5.22 -3.79
C ALA A 18 -15.16 -4.21 -4.74
N ASP A 19 -15.98 -3.35 -5.36
CA ASP A 19 -15.64 -2.16 -6.17
C ASP A 19 -14.48 -2.26 -7.19
N GLU A 20 -14.71 -1.96 -8.48
CA GLU A 20 -13.68 -2.13 -9.53
C GLU A 20 -12.37 -1.35 -9.25
N ALA A 21 -12.42 -0.34 -8.38
CA ALA A 21 -11.30 0.53 -8.05
C ALA A 21 -10.40 0.06 -6.89
N LEU A 22 -10.84 -0.84 -6.00
CA LEU A 22 -10.05 -1.25 -4.83
C LEU A 22 -10.29 -2.71 -4.48
N SER A 23 -9.24 -3.51 -4.42
CA SER A 23 -9.34 -4.93 -4.06
C SER A 23 -8.23 -5.37 -3.12
N LEU A 24 -8.52 -6.33 -2.25
CA LEU A 24 -7.53 -6.97 -1.38
C LEU A 24 -7.03 -8.24 -2.04
N SER A 25 -5.71 -8.48 -2.03
CA SER A 25 -5.12 -9.71 -2.53
C SER A 25 -4.21 -10.38 -1.50
N ALA A 26 -4.31 -11.70 -1.40
CA ALA A 26 -3.36 -12.56 -0.69
C ALA A 26 -2.43 -13.33 -1.66
N LEU A 27 -2.60 -13.15 -2.97
CA LEU A 27 -1.88 -13.89 -4.02
C LEU A 27 -0.96 -12.95 -4.81
N ASN A 28 0.25 -13.41 -5.10
CA ASN A 28 1.06 -12.84 -6.19
C ASN A 28 0.62 -13.56 -7.49
N PRO A 29 -0.08 -12.87 -8.41
CA PRO A 29 -0.64 -13.51 -9.61
C PRO A 29 0.43 -13.90 -10.66
N ASP A 30 1.70 -13.50 -10.52
CA ASP A 30 2.78 -13.94 -11.39
C ASP A 30 4.07 -14.26 -10.60
N PRO A 31 4.42 -15.55 -10.39
CA PRO A 31 5.63 -15.94 -9.68
C PRO A 31 6.93 -15.62 -10.43
N ARG A 32 6.87 -15.09 -11.67
CA ARG A 32 8.03 -14.66 -12.48
C ARG A 32 8.27 -13.16 -12.41
N VAL A 33 7.29 -12.40 -11.87
CA VAL A 33 7.41 -10.98 -11.57
C VAL A 33 7.42 -10.88 -10.04
N ASP A 34 8.61 -10.81 -9.47
CA ASP A 34 8.88 -10.83 -8.02
C ASP A 34 8.21 -9.67 -7.22
N HIS A 35 7.36 -8.85 -7.85
CA HIS A 35 6.91 -7.56 -7.35
C HIS A 35 5.42 -7.25 -7.59
N LEU A 36 4.61 -8.21 -8.07
CA LEU A 36 3.15 -8.07 -7.93
C LEU A 36 2.78 -8.46 -6.49
N SER A 37 3.11 -7.52 -5.62
CA SER A 37 3.16 -7.62 -4.17
C SER A 37 1.81 -8.01 -3.59
N ILE A 38 1.83 -8.82 -2.54
CA ILE A 38 0.65 -9.09 -1.72
C ILE A 38 0.28 -7.75 -1.02
N GLY A 39 -0.99 -7.37 -1.02
CA GLY A 39 -1.39 -6.07 -0.47
C GLY A 39 -2.77 -5.59 -0.90
N ILE A 40 -2.96 -4.28 -0.84
CA ILE A 40 -4.14 -3.57 -1.31
C ILE A 40 -3.88 -3.10 -2.75
N HIS A 41 -4.64 -3.65 -3.69
CA HIS A 41 -4.58 -3.29 -5.10
C HIS A 41 -5.53 -2.13 -5.37
N ILE A 42 -4.97 -1.01 -5.81
CA ILE A 42 -5.65 0.24 -6.13
C ILE A 42 -5.70 0.36 -7.65
N LYS A 43 -6.88 0.20 -8.23
CA LYS A 43 -7.17 0.37 -9.66
C LYS A 43 -7.83 1.72 -9.86
N ALA A 44 -7.02 2.76 -9.97
CA ALA A 44 -7.52 4.11 -10.19
C ALA A 44 -7.49 4.48 -11.69
N PRO A 45 -8.52 5.17 -12.23
CA PRO A 45 -8.52 5.62 -13.62
C PRO A 45 -7.25 6.43 -13.95
N GLY A 46 -6.53 6.01 -14.99
CA GLY A 46 -5.28 6.66 -15.44
C GLY A 46 -4.00 6.25 -14.70
N PHE A 47 -4.08 5.47 -13.62
CA PHE A 47 -2.92 5.00 -12.86
C PHE A 47 -2.50 3.56 -13.19
N GLY A 48 -3.35 2.81 -13.88
CA GLY A 48 -3.18 1.35 -13.98
C GLY A 48 -3.49 0.70 -12.63
N GLU A 49 -2.61 -0.19 -12.19
CA GLU A 49 -2.69 -0.85 -10.89
C GLU A 49 -1.51 -0.43 -10.02
N LEU A 50 -1.81 0.09 -8.83
CA LEU A 50 -0.83 0.36 -7.78
C LEU A 50 -1.09 -0.58 -6.61
N VAL A 51 -0.04 -0.98 -5.90
CA VAL A 51 -0.17 -1.85 -4.74
C VAL A 51 0.39 -1.15 -3.51
N LEU A 52 -0.47 -0.91 -2.52
CA LEU A 52 -0.03 -0.62 -1.16
C LEU A 52 0.29 -1.95 -0.50
N GLU A 53 1.57 -2.19 -0.26
CA GLU A 53 2.05 -3.48 0.23
C GLU A 53 1.62 -3.74 1.68
N LEU A 54 1.78 -4.98 2.11
CA LEU A 54 1.57 -5.34 3.50
C LEU A 54 2.50 -4.53 4.43
N PRO A 55 2.03 -4.18 5.64
CA PRO A 55 2.88 -3.46 6.57
C PRO A 55 4.05 -4.31 7.04
N GLN A 56 5.17 -3.65 7.34
CA GLN A 56 6.32 -4.23 8.03
C GLN A 56 6.33 -3.72 9.47
N ILE A 57 6.70 -4.57 10.43
CA ILE A 57 6.90 -4.14 11.82
C ILE A 57 8.28 -3.50 11.93
N VAL A 58 8.31 -2.26 12.41
CA VAL A 58 9.53 -1.50 12.67
C VAL A 58 9.87 -1.61 14.16
N PRO A 59 11.07 -2.05 14.54
CA PRO A 59 11.49 -2.12 15.94
C PRO A 59 11.84 -0.73 16.52
N GLU A 60 11.83 -0.61 17.85
CA GLU A 60 12.26 0.59 18.59
C GLU A 60 13.75 0.87 18.52
N ALA A 61 14.56 -0.19 18.53
CA ALA A 61 16.02 -0.12 18.38
C ALA A 61 16.46 -0.66 17.01
N ASP A 62 17.78 -0.75 16.77
CA ASP A 62 18.40 -1.34 15.57
C ASP A 62 18.20 -2.88 15.49
N GLY A 63 16.99 -3.35 15.81
CA GLY A 63 16.55 -4.72 15.60
C GLY A 63 16.19 -4.98 14.13
N PRO A 64 16.00 -6.26 13.76
CA PRO A 64 15.53 -6.61 12.44
C PRO A 64 14.09 -6.15 12.26
N TRP A 65 13.79 -5.60 11.09
CA TRP A 65 12.42 -5.37 10.67
C TRP A 65 11.75 -6.72 10.45
N GLU A 66 10.48 -6.86 10.87
CA GLU A 66 9.73 -8.08 10.60
C GLU A 66 8.80 -7.90 9.41
N ASN A 67 9.01 -8.74 8.40
CA ASN A 67 8.12 -8.86 7.26
C ASN A 67 6.98 -9.85 7.58
N PRO A 68 5.79 -9.65 6.98
CA PRO A 68 4.70 -10.59 7.08
C PRO A 68 5.03 -11.93 6.42
N ILE A 69 4.49 -13.04 6.93
CA ILE A 69 4.82 -14.38 6.42
C ILE A 69 3.96 -14.76 5.21
N ARG A 70 2.64 -14.88 5.42
CA ARG A 70 1.65 -15.25 4.39
C ARG A 70 0.30 -14.65 4.76
N ALA A 71 -0.07 -13.57 4.08
CA ALA A 71 -1.41 -13.02 4.24
C ALA A 71 -2.47 -14.01 3.75
N ARG A 72 -3.67 -13.90 4.31
CA ARG A 72 -4.82 -14.75 4.03
C ARG A 72 -6.06 -13.87 3.90
N LEU A 73 -6.79 -14.02 2.79
CA LEU A 73 -8.13 -13.44 2.68
C LEU A 73 -9.09 -14.26 3.55
N VAL A 74 -9.91 -13.58 4.35
CA VAL A 74 -10.88 -14.19 5.26
C VAL A 74 -12.29 -13.84 4.79
N SER A 75 -13.00 -14.84 4.25
CA SER A 75 -14.32 -14.74 3.57
C SER A 75 -14.38 -13.64 2.48
N ASP A 76 -15.35 -13.74 1.55
CA ASP A 76 -15.83 -12.75 0.56
C ASP A 76 -14.89 -11.68 -0.09
N ALA A 77 -13.57 -11.80 0.02
CA ALA A 77 -12.54 -10.84 -0.38
C ALA A 77 -12.58 -9.45 0.28
N ALA A 78 -13.42 -9.20 1.31
CA ALA A 78 -13.50 -7.90 1.97
C ALA A 78 -12.51 -7.72 3.14
N THR A 79 -11.91 -8.82 3.62
CA THR A 79 -10.97 -8.82 4.74
C THR A 79 -9.67 -9.56 4.41
N LEU A 80 -8.53 -8.92 4.66
CA LEU A 80 -7.19 -9.49 4.52
C LEU A 80 -6.51 -9.55 5.89
N THR A 81 -6.17 -10.75 6.36
CA THR A 81 -5.41 -10.94 7.61
C THR A 81 -3.96 -11.28 7.31
N VAL A 82 -3.07 -10.68 8.08
CA VAL A 82 -1.62 -10.63 7.85
C VAL A 82 -0.92 -11.09 9.13
N PRO A 83 -0.46 -12.35 9.21
CA PRO A 83 0.28 -12.85 10.35
C PRO A 83 1.77 -12.51 10.26
N TYR A 84 2.39 -12.28 11.42
CA TYR A 84 3.83 -12.05 11.58
C TYR A 84 4.52 -13.19 12.33
N PRO A 85 5.85 -13.36 12.16
CA PRO A 85 6.63 -14.38 12.87
C PRO A 85 6.55 -14.28 14.39
N CYS A 86 6.51 -13.06 14.93
CA CYS A 86 6.34 -12.81 16.36
C CYS A 86 4.95 -13.18 16.94
N GLY A 87 4.02 -13.68 16.11
CA GLY A 87 2.65 -14.02 16.53
C GLY A 87 1.68 -12.84 16.48
N ALA A 88 2.15 -11.64 16.15
CA ALA A 88 1.30 -10.49 15.90
C ALA A 88 0.41 -10.71 14.65
N THR A 89 -0.68 -9.97 14.59
CA THR A 89 -1.60 -9.96 13.44
C THR A 89 -1.94 -8.54 13.04
N PHE A 90 -2.11 -8.34 11.75
CA PHE A 90 -2.66 -7.13 11.16
C PHE A 90 -3.82 -7.51 10.23
N ARG A 91 -4.83 -6.66 10.11
CA ARG A 91 -6.01 -6.91 9.30
C ARG A 91 -6.42 -5.64 8.55
N TYR A 92 -6.64 -5.78 7.25
CA TYR A 92 -7.39 -4.81 6.45
C TYR A 92 -8.83 -5.28 6.31
N ALA A 93 -9.79 -4.39 6.53
CA ALA A 93 -11.20 -4.62 6.24
C ALA A 93 -11.73 -3.45 5.39
N LEU A 94 -12.29 -3.76 4.23
CA LEU A 94 -12.95 -2.77 3.37
C LEU A 94 -14.37 -2.53 3.87
N GLU A 95 -14.61 -1.37 4.51
CA GLU A 95 -15.93 -1.04 5.05
C GLU A 95 -16.85 -0.41 4.01
N LYS A 96 -16.30 0.49 3.19
CA LYS A 96 -16.99 1.20 2.10
C LYS A 96 -15.96 1.66 1.08
N GLU A 97 -16.44 2.16 -0.06
CA GLU A 97 -15.58 2.66 -1.13
C GLU A 97 -14.48 3.59 -0.58
N GLY A 98 -13.24 3.24 -0.92
CA GLY A 98 -12.07 4.02 -0.52
C GLY A 98 -11.78 4.07 0.97
N THR A 99 -12.43 3.28 1.83
CA THR A 99 -12.20 3.31 3.29
C THR A 99 -11.84 1.94 3.82
N LEU A 100 -10.60 1.80 4.28
CA LEU A 100 -10.06 0.58 4.87
C LEU A 100 -9.88 0.76 6.37
N VAL A 101 -10.51 -0.10 7.16
CA VAL A 101 -10.23 -0.21 8.59
C VAL A 101 -9.07 -1.18 8.78
N CYS A 102 -8.03 -0.67 9.41
CA CYS A 102 -6.80 -1.37 9.73
C CYS A 102 -6.80 -1.72 11.22
N THR A 103 -6.75 -3.01 11.55
CA THR A 103 -6.70 -3.47 12.94
C THR A 103 -5.42 -4.27 13.17
N TYR A 104 -4.77 -4.10 14.31
CA TYR A 104 -3.64 -4.91 14.72
C TYR A 104 -3.79 -5.43 16.14
N ALA A 105 -3.18 -6.57 16.42
CA ALA A 105 -3.18 -7.21 17.72
C ALA A 105 -1.93 -8.05 17.94
N GLY A 106 -1.53 -8.20 19.21
CA GLY A 106 -0.36 -9.00 19.60
C GLY A 106 0.98 -8.39 19.16
N MET A 107 1.03 -7.08 18.90
CA MET A 107 2.29 -6.41 18.54
C MET A 107 3.29 -6.50 19.69
N PRO A 108 4.56 -6.85 19.43
CA PRO A 108 5.55 -6.97 20.50
C PRO A 108 5.84 -5.60 21.11
N ALA A 109 6.17 -5.56 22.41
CA ALA A 109 6.49 -4.31 23.10
C ALA A 109 7.70 -3.57 22.51
N THR A 110 8.56 -4.29 21.78
CA THR A 110 9.72 -3.75 21.07
C THR A 110 9.39 -3.16 19.70
N ALA A 111 8.13 -3.24 19.25
CA ALA A 111 7.71 -2.64 17.99
C ALA A 111 7.42 -1.14 18.17
N ARG A 112 8.17 -0.32 17.45
CA ARG A 112 7.94 1.12 17.35
C ARG A 112 6.70 1.45 16.53
N GLY A 113 6.51 0.72 15.44
CA GLY A 113 5.58 1.14 14.40
C GLY A 113 5.33 0.10 13.33
N LEU A 114 4.46 0.50 12.40
CA LEU A 114 4.19 -0.20 11.16
C LEU A 114 4.63 0.69 9.99
N TRP A 115 5.30 0.10 9.01
CA TRP A 115 5.76 0.78 7.80
C TRP A 115 5.03 0.26 6.58
N PHE A 116 4.46 1.16 5.78
CA PHE A 116 3.62 0.83 4.63
C PHE A 116 4.23 1.39 3.36
N PRO A 117 4.81 0.56 2.50
CA PRO A 117 5.33 0.98 1.21
C PRO A 117 4.31 0.83 0.08
N MET A 118 4.34 1.79 -0.84
CA MET A 118 3.66 1.71 -2.13
C MET A 118 4.65 2.09 -3.21
N MET A 119 4.90 1.17 -4.14
CA MET A 119 5.76 1.45 -5.28
C MET A 119 4.99 2.23 -6.34
N ILE A 120 5.60 3.29 -6.85
CA ILE A 120 5.06 4.15 -7.90
C ILE A 120 5.97 3.98 -9.12
N PRO A 121 5.43 3.59 -10.28
CA PRO A 121 6.26 3.34 -11.46
C PRO A 121 6.92 4.64 -11.93
N VAL A 122 8.19 4.58 -12.38
CA VAL A 122 8.89 5.79 -12.88
C VAL A 122 8.18 6.38 -14.10
N VAL A 123 7.71 5.53 -15.01
CA VAL A 123 6.87 5.94 -16.13
C VAL A 123 5.42 5.62 -15.76
N PRO A 124 4.48 6.57 -15.89
CA PRO A 124 4.60 7.86 -16.57
C PRO A 124 4.99 9.05 -15.67
N PHE A 125 5.26 8.83 -14.37
CA PHE A 125 5.35 9.92 -13.39
C PHE A 125 6.53 10.88 -13.61
N ARG A 126 7.68 10.37 -14.05
CA ARG A 126 8.82 11.17 -14.50
C ARG A 126 8.46 12.14 -15.63
N ASP A 127 7.54 11.74 -16.50
CA ASP A 127 7.27 12.39 -17.78
C ASP A 127 6.08 13.35 -17.71
N GLY A 128 5.79 13.89 -16.51
CA GLY A 128 4.74 14.90 -16.31
C GLY A 128 3.84 14.65 -15.11
N GLY A 129 4.06 13.56 -14.36
CA GLY A 129 3.36 13.30 -13.12
C GLY A 129 3.78 14.27 -12.03
N ARG A 130 2.90 14.45 -11.06
CA ARG A 130 3.10 15.36 -9.93
C ARG A 130 2.64 14.71 -8.63
N TYR A 131 3.13 15.24 -7.52
CA TYR A 131 2.72 14.82 -6.19
C TYR A 131 2.55 16.02 -5.26
N ALA A 132 1.83 15.83 -4.15
CA ALA A 132 1.80 16.77 -3.04
C ALA A 132 1.62 16.01 -1.72
N PHE A 133 2.19 16.56 -0.65
CA PHE A 133 1.86 16.18 0.72
C PHE A 133 0.92 17.22 1.30
N ASN A 134 0.11 16.82 2.29
CA ASN A 134 -0.87 17.66 2.98
C ASN A 134 -1.90 18.29 2.03
N ALA A 135 -2.26 17.56 0.97
CA ALA A 135 -3.24 17.96 -0.02
C ALA A 135 -4.66 17.79 0.54
N SER A 136 -5.10 18.75 1.35
CA SER A 136 -6.44 18.76 1.95
C SER A 136 -7.45 19.54 1.09
N PRO A 137 -8.73 19.14 1.08
CA PRO A 137 -9.77 19.93 0.44
C PRO A 137 -9.80 21.37 0.98
N GLY A 138 -9.72 22.35 0.09
CA GLY A 138 -9.76 23.78 0.44
C GLY A 138 -8.41 24.40 0.84
N SER A 139 -7.32 23.64 0.91
CA SER A 139 -5.96 24.20 1.00
C SER A 139 -5.36 24.43 -0.39
N GLU A 140 -4.46 25.42 -0.50
CA GLU A 140 -3.64 25.58 -1.70
C GLU A 140 -2.71 24.37 -1.83
N THR A 141 -3.10 23.41 -2.67
CA THR A 141 -2.32 22.20 -2.92
C THR A 141 -1.21 22.51 -3.92
N VAL A 142 0.02 22.63 -3.42
CA VAL A 142 1.20 22.88 -4.26
C VAL A 142 1.72 21.56 -4.85
N LEU A 143 1.36 21.31 -6.10
CA LEU A 143 1.82 20.13 -6.84
C LEU A 143 3.29 20.27 -7.28
N LYS A 144 4.12 19.32 -6.89
CA LYS A 144 5.54 19.23 -7.25
C LYS A 144 5.76 18.17 -8.33
N PRO A 145 6.68 18.39 -9.29
CA PRO A 145 7.03 17.38 -10.27
C PRO A 145 7.87 16.27 -9.65
N PHE A 146 7.80 15.06 -10.21
CA PHE A 146 8.79 14.02 -9.93
C PHE A 146 10.16 14.38 -10.54
N PRO A 147 11.29 13.98 -9.92
CA PRO A 147 12.61 14.21 -10.48
C PRO A 147 12.79 13.47 -11.82
N ARG A 148 13.31 14.18 -12.83
CA ARG A 148 13.57 13.57 -14.14
C ARG A 148 14.76 12.60 -14.10
N GLU A 149 15.85 13.06 -13.53
CA GLU A 149 17.06 12.26 -13.34
C GLU A 149 17.06 11.58 -11.96
N PRO A 150 17.68 10.39 -11.84
CA PRO A 150 17.94 9.77 -10.54
C PRO A 150 18.70 10.74 -9.62
N GLY A 151 18.23 10.89 -8.39
CA GLY A 151 18.83 11.78 -7.41
C GLY A 151 19.16 11.11 -6.09
N GLY A 152 19.21 11.92 -5.03
CA GLY A 152 19.31 11.42 -3.65
C GLY A 152 18.15 10.49 -3.30
N LYS A 153 18.41 9.54 -2.39
CA LYS A 153 17.44 8.51 -1.97
C LYS A 153 16.09 9.12 -1.56
N PHE A 154 16.11 10.18 -0.76
CA PHE A 154 14.89 10.85 -0.30
C PHE A 154 14.59 12.06 -1.18
N ILE A 155 13.43 12.06 -1.82
CA ILE A 155 12.90 13.23 -2.55
C ILE A 155 12.32 14.20 -1.52
N GLU A 156 11.48 13.69 -0.62
CA GLU A 156 10.80 14.52 0.38
C GLU A 156 10.35 13.68 1.57
N THR A 157 10.32 14.29 2.76
CA THR A 157 9.77 13.69 3.99
C THR A 157 8.92 14.74 4.70
N ARG A 158 7.72 14.36 5.14
CA ARG A 158 6.74 15.28 5.72
C ARG A 158 6.03 14.69 6.92
N GLN A 159 5.49 15.62 7.70
CA GLN A 159 4.53 15.40 8.79
C GLN A 159 3.18 14.90 8.22
N PRO A 160 2.26 14.43 9.08
CA PRO A 160 1.05 13.73 8.67
C PRO A 160 0.09 14.56 7.82
N GLY A 161 -0.53 13.91 6.83
CA GLY A 161 -1.62 14.48 6.03
C GLY A 161 -1.90 13.68 4.76
N PRO A 162 -2.82 14.12 3.90
CA PRO A 162 -3.09 13.41 2.64
C PRO A 162 -1.89 13.50 1.68
N PHE A 163 -1.50 12.38 1.09
CA PHE A 163 -0.60 12.32 -0.06
C PHE A 163 -1.43 12.28 -1.33
N LEU A 164 -1.14 13.20 -2.25
CA LEU A 164 -1.80 13.28 -3.56
C LEU A 164 -0.80 12.93 -4.65
N LEU A 165 -1.21 12.02 -5.53
CA LEU A 165 -0.52 11.65 -6.75
C LEU A 165 -1.34 12.08 -7.96
N VAL A 166 -0.70 12.66 -8.97
CA VAL A 166 -1.35 13.16 -10.18
C VAL A 166 -0.61 12.65 -11.41
N THR A 167 -1.33 12.01 -12.33
CA THR A 167 -0.78 11.53 -13.60
C THR A 167 -0.50 12.70 -14.56
N PRO A 168 0.31 12.52 -15.61
CA PRO A 168 0.47 13.54 -16.64
C PRO A 168 -0.85 13.96 -17.31
N ALA A 169 -1.81 13.04 -17.40
CA ALA A 169 -3.14 13.30 -17.94
C ALA A 169 -4.06 14.04 -16.96
N GLY A 170 -3.65 14.24 -15.70
CA GLY A 170 -4.42 14.98 -14.70
C GLY A 170 -5.33 14.13 -13.82
N ALA A 171 -5.37 12.81 -13.99
CA ALA A 171 -6.04 11.91 -13.04
C ALA A 171 -5.38 11.97 -11.66
N ARG A 172 -6.16 11.85 -10.59
CA ARG A 172 -5.75 12.06 -9.19
C ARG A 172 -5.97 10.81 -8.34
N LEU A 173 -5.04 10.56 -7.43
CA LEU A 173 -5.15 9.56 -6.37
C LEU A 173 -4.70 10.19 -5.05
N SER A 174 -5.60 10.23 -4.07
CA SER A 174 -5.36 10.72 -2.72
C SER A 174 -5.31 9.56 -1.74
N LEU A 175 -4.30 9.56 -0.88
CA LEU A 175 -4.05 8.56 0.15
C LEU A 175 -3.91 9.30 1.48
N ALA A 176 -4.84 9.07 2.40
CA ALA A 176 -4.80 9.65 3.73
C ALA A 176 -4.73 8.55 4.79
N ALA A 177 -3.72 8.66 5.65
CA ALA A 177 -3.47 7.75 6.76
C ALA A 177 -3.19 8.58 8.03
N PRO A 178 -3.51 8.07 9.22
CA PRO A 178 -2.98 8.60 10.48
C PRO A 178 -1.52 8.18 10.59
N SER A 179 -0.68 8.79 9.75
CA SER A 179 0.76 8.60 9.81
C SER A 179 1.36 9.50 10.86
N GLU A 180 2.60 9.22 11.27
CA GLU A 180 3.46 10.18 11.99
C GLU A 180 4.50 10.78 11.05
N THR A 181 4.96 9.99 10.09
CA THR A 181 5.84 10.44 9.01
C THR A 181 5.44 9.83 7.70
N GLN A 182 5.68 10.57 6.62
CA GLN A 182 5.54 10.09 5.25
C GLN A 182 6.76 10.49 4.44
N GLY A 183 7.10 9.68 3.46
CA GLY A 183 8.28 9.87 2.62
C GLY A 183 7.99 9.56 1.15
N LEU A 184 8.67 10.29 0.27
CA LEU A 184 8.80 9.97 -1.13
C LEU A 184 10.28 9.68 -1.42
N THR A 185 10.56 8.49 -1.93
CA THR A 185 11.91 7.97 -2.17
C THR A 185 12.11 7.69 -3.66
N ASP A 186 13.29 8.02 -4.17
CA ASP A 186 13.75 7.64 -5.51
C ASP A 186 14.62 6.38 -5.42
N PHE A 187 14.11 5.25 -5.91
CA PHE A 187 14.84 3.99 -5.89
C PHE A 187 15.70 3.76 -7.16
N ARG A 188 15.74 4.70 -8.11
CA ARG A 188 16.55 4.56 -9.33
C ARG A 188 18.05 4.56 -9.06
N SER A 189 18.49 5.21 -7.97
CA SER A 189 19.89 5.14 -7.50
C SER A 189 20.27 3.73 -7.00
N ALA A 190 19.29 2.91 -6.64
CA ALA A 190 19.43 1.50 -6.29
C ALA A 190 19.04 0.56 -7.46
N SER A 191 19.06 1.08 -8.70
CA SER A 191 18.74 0.36 -9.94
C SER A 191 17.30 -0.18 -10.04
N TRP A 192 16.36 0.32 -9.23
CA TRP A 192 14.95 -0.02 -9.38
C TRP A 192 14.22 1.08 -10.16
N ALA A 193 13.41 0.69 -11.15
CA ALA A 193 12.67 1.62 -12.00
C ALA A 193 11.39 2.16 -11.32
N ALA A 194 11.50 2.60 -10.07
CA ALA A 194 10.36 3.03 -9.27
C ALA A 194 10.69 4.20 -8.33
N PHE A 195 9.68 5.00 -8.05
CA PHE A 195 9.58 5.80 -6.83
C PHE A 195 8.86 4.99 -5.77
N SER A 196 8.91 5.42 -4.51
CA SER A 196 8.11 4.83 -3.45
C SER A 196 7.54 5.89 -2.54
N TRP A 197 6.24 5.82 -2.31
CA TRP A 197 5.62 6.52 -1.21
C TRP A 197 5.52 5.57 -0.02
N THR A 198 5.88 6.07 1.14
CA THR A 198 5.87 5.30 2.39
C THR A 198 5.25 6.11 3.50
N PHE A 199 4.46 5.48 4.36
CA PHE A 199 4.05 6.09 5.64
C PHE A 199 4.29 5.17 6.82
N SER A 200 4.46 5.77 8.00
CA SER A 200 4.64 5.06 9.26
C SER A 200 3.47 5.32 10.22
N TYR A 201 2.95 4.28 10.84
CA TYR A 201 2.03 4.38 11.97
C TYR A 201 2.79 4.02 13.27
N LEU A 202 2.86 4.92 14.24
CA LEU A 202 3.51 4.61 15.53
C LEU A 202 2.56 3.85 16.44
N LEU A 203 3.08 2.82 17.11
CA LEU A 203 2.32 2.00 18.05
C LEU A 203 2.30 2.59 19.47
N ALA A 204 3.20 3.54 19.78
CA ALA A 204 3.30 4.14 21.12
C ALA A 204 1.97 4.67 21.68
N PRO A 205 1.06 5.31 20.89
CA PRO A 205 -0.25 5.73 21.41
C PRO A 205 -1.18 4.56 21.80
N HIS A 206 -0.99 3.39 21.21
CA HIS A 206 -1.85 2.21 21.35
C HIS A 206 -1.01 0.91 21.30
N PRO A 207 -0.21 0.63 22.34
CA PRO A 207 0.73 -0.49 22.32
C PRO A 207 -0.01 -1.84 22.27
N GLY A 208 0.55 -2.81 21.54
CA GLY A 208 0.06 -4.19 21.48
C GLY A 208 -1.16 -4.42 20.59
N SER A 209 -2.15 -3.53 20.62
CA SER A 209 -3.35 -3.64 19.78
C SER A 209 -4.03 -2.30 19.53
N GLY A 210 -4.64 -2.14 18.36
CA GLY A 210 -5.34 -0.92 18.02
C GLY A 210 -6.02 -0.98 16.66
N THR A 211 -6.66 0.12 16.31
CA THR A 211 -7.32 0.27 15.02
C THR A 211 -7.10 1.68 14.48
N PHE A 212 -7.04 1.81 13.16
CA PHE A 212 -7.01 3.08 12.47
C PHE A 212 -7.62 2.94 11.07
N THR A 213 -7.83 4.06 10.38
CA THR A 213 -8.50 4.06 9.07
C THR A 213 -7.59 4.64 8.01
N LEU A 214 -7.55 4.00 6.84
CA LEU A 214 -6.96 4.53 5.62
C LEU A 214 -8.07 4.98 4.68
N HIS A 215 -7.89 6.16 4.09
CA HIS A 215 -8.78 6.69 3.06
C HIS A 215 -8.03 6.77 1.72
N ILE A 216 -8.64 6.22 0.69
CA ILE A 216 -8.15 6.15 -0.68
C ILE A 216 -9.23 6.72 -1.57
N ALA A 217 -8.94 7.84 -2.23
CA ALA A 217 -9.89 8.47 -3.15
C ALA A 217 -9.22 8.67 -4.50
N SER A 218 -9.94 8.41 -5.58
CA SER A 218 -9.46 8.67 -6.93
C SER A 218 -10.42 9.58 -7.69
N THR A 219 -9.89 10.31 -8.66
CA THR A 219 -10.70 11.12 -9.58
C THR A 219 -10.08 10.99 -10.96
N PRO A 220 -10.88 10.69 -12.01
CA PRO A 220 -10.36 10.59 -13.37
C PRO A 220 -9.83 11.94 -13.85
N ALA A 221 -9.05 11.91 -14.94
CA ALA A 221 -8.67 13.11 -15.64
C ALA A 221 -9.92 13.89 -16.13
N PRO A 222 -9.87 15.23 -16.19
CA PRO A 222 -10.90 16.00 -16.88
C PRO A 222 -11.03 15.52 -18.34
N ALA A 223 -12.26 15.50 -18.87
CA ALA A 223 -12.46 15.30 -20.30
C ALA A 223 -11.78 16.45 -21.08
N PRO A 224 -11.20 16.16 -22.26
CA PRO A 224 -10.57 17.17 -23.10
C PRO A 224 -11.54 18.25 -23.60
#